data_AF-A0A1V8V1F8-F1
#
_entry.id   AF-A0A1V8V1F8-F1
#
_cell.length_a   1.000
_cell.length_b   1.000
_cell.length_c   1.000
_cell.angle_alpha   90.00
_cell.angle_beta   90.00
_cell.angle_gamma   90.00
#
_symmetry.space_group_name_H-M   'P 1'
#
loop_
_entity.id
_entity.type
_entity.pdbx_description
1 polymer ?
#
loop_
_entity_poly.entity_id
_entity_poly.type
_entity_poly.pdbx_seq_one_letter_code
_entity_poly.pdbx_strand_id
1 'polypeptide(L)'
;MAAAKVHISIVVYRGSPLDYPQYRHTALWLRFSDGSPALLAEITGGHGFFEYQYGDNADPATHQDFVRAVDVGQLSSTFTRASIIQTLSGVHVDNDDREYICQTWVQHALEMLKITGDLSEKDYERGVGQMVDAIAEAEDLEE
;
A
#
# COMPACT_ATOMS: atom_id res chain seq x y z
N MET A 1 -18.93 3.61 13.56
CA MET A 1 -18.51 4.00 12.21
C MET A 1 -19.40 3.27 11.23
N ALA A 2 -20.01 3.96 10.28
CA ALA A 2 -20.83 3.32 9.24
C ALA A 2 -19.92 2.63 8.21
N ALA A 3 -20.48 1.68 7.45
CA ALA A 3 -19.76 1.13 6.30
C ALA A 3 -19.81 2.14 5.15
N ALA A 4 -18.67 2.39 4.51
CA ALA A 4 -18.52 3.37 3.45
C ALA A 4 -17.84 2.76 2.22
N LYS A 5 -17.97 3.42 1.06
CA LYS A 5 -17.15 3.07 -0.09
C LYS A 5 -15.70 3.46 0.21
N VAL A 6 -14.77 2.58 -0.14
CA VAL A 6 -13.34 2.79 0.08
C VAL A 6 -12.65 2.89 -1.27
N HIS A 7 -11.89 3.96 -1.44
CA HIS A 7 -11.00 4.12 -2.58
C HIS A 7 -9.56 3.89 -2.12
N ILE A 8 -8.83 3.07 -2.87
CA ILE A 8 -7.48 2.61 -2.54
C ILE A 8 -6.45 3.12 -3.55
N SER A 9 -5.31 3.55 -3.03
CA SER A 9 -4.15 3.96 -3.82
C SER A 9 -2.88 3.36 -3.20
N ILE A 10 -1.88 3.06 -4.03
CA ILE A 10 -0.55 2.68 -3.53
C ILE A 10 0.27 3.96 -3.46
N VAL A 11 0.90 4.23 -2.33
CA VAL A 11 1.84 5.33 -2.17
C VAL A 11 3.24 4.79 -2.32
N VAL A 12 4.08 5.48 -3.10
CA VAL A 12 5.49 5.19 -3.25
C VAL A 12 6.29 6.35 -2.69
N TYR A 13 7.22 6.03 -1.80
CA TYR A 13 8.19 6.95 -1.22
C TYR A 13 9.60 6.61 -1.70
N ARG A 14 10.43 7.64 -1.84
CA ARG A 14 11.85 7.55 -2.19
C ARG A 14 12.59 6.73 -1.15
N GLY A 15 13.57 5.93 -1.60
CA GLY A 15 14.52 5.30 -0.68
C GLY A 15 15.43 6.35 -0.04
N SER A 16 15.81 6.13 1.23
CA SER A 16 16.73 7.02 1.95
C SER A 16 17.74 6.19 2.75
N PRO A 17 19.05 6.47 2.67
CA PRO A 17 19.69 7.60 1.98
C PRO A 17 19.90 7.42 0.47
N LEU A 18 19.65 6.23 -0.08
CA LEU A 18 19.81 5.90 -1.49
C LEU A 18 18.45 5.51 -2.08
N ASP A 19 18.11 6.07 -3.24
CA ASP A 19 16.89 5.80 -3.97
C ASP A 19 17.10 4.67 -4.99
N TYR A 20 17.23 3.44 -4.49
CA TYR A 20 17.18 2.23 -5.32
C TYR A 20 15.78 1.60 -5.30
N PRO A 21 15.39 0.84 -6.33
CA PRO A 21 14.09 0.17 -6.40
C PRO A 21 13.72 -0.61 -5.14
N GLN A 22 14.64 -1.42 -4.62
CA GLN A 22 14.42 -2.24 -3.42
C GLN A 22 14.33 -1.43 -2.11
N TYR A 23 14.71 -0.14 -2.14
CA TYR A 23 14.66 0.75 -0.97
C TYR A 23 13.49 1.72 -1.03
N ARG A 24 12.78 1.84 -2.16
CA ARG A 24 11.54 2.59 -2.23
C ARG A 24 10.50 1.95 -1.34
N HIS A 25 9.93 2.78 -0.45
CA HIS A 25 8.95 2.33 0.50
C HIS A 25 7.55 2.44 -0.08
N THR A 26 6.71 1.43 0.14
CA THR A 26 5.34 1.41 -0.37
C THR A 26 4.32 1.20 0.73
N ALA A 27 3.21 1.91 0.62
CA ALA A 27 2.09 1.83 1.54
C ALA A 27 0.75 1.82 0.79
N LEU A 28 -0.32 1.41 1.46
CA LEU A 28 -1.69 1.57 0.99
C LEU A 28 -2.33 2.80 1.62
N TRP A 29 -2.91 3.66 0.79
CA TRP A 29 -3.70 4.81 1.22
C TRP A 29 -5.18 4.58 0.90
N LEU A 30 -6.03 4.62 1.93
CA LEU A 30 -7.45 4.29 1.83
C LEU A 30 -8.30 5.49 2.25
N ARG A 31 -9.17 5.92 1.33
CA ARG A 31 -10.08 7.06 1.48
C ARG A 31 -11.51 6.58 1.60
N PHE A 32 -12.21 7.03 2.62
CA PHE A 32 -13.58 6.61 2.93
C PHE A 32 -14.59 7.67 2.47
N SER A 33 -15.66 7.24 1.82
CA SER A 33 -16.70 8.15 1.30
C SER A 33 -17.57 8.79 2.39
N ASP A 34 -17.46 8.35 3.64
CA ASP A 34 -18.24 8.87 4.78
C ASP A 34 -17.54 10.04 5.51
N GLY A 35 -16.38 10.48 5.01
CA GLY A 35 -15.59 11.55 5.62
C GLY A 35 -14.73 11.11 6.81
N SER A 36 -14.65 9.80 7.10
CA SER A 36 -13.66 9.29 8.05
C SER A 36 -12.24 9.67 7.62
N PRO A 37 -11.30 9.87 8.57
CA PRO A 37 -9.90 10.10 8.24
C PRO A 37 -9.36 9.02 7.30
N ALA A 38 -8.57 9.42 6.31
CA ALA A 38 -7.92 8.47 5.43
C ALA A 38 -6.90 7.62 6.20
N LEU A 39 -6.79 6.36 5.84
CA LEU A 39 -5.88 5.37 6.44
C LEU A 39 -4.62 5.31 5.60
N LEU A 40 -3.44 5.40 6.21
CA LEU A 40 -2.22 4.85 5.64
C LEU A 40 -1.95 3.53 6.34
N ALA A 41 -1.71 2.46 5.58
CA ALA A 41 -1.43 1.13 6.08
C ALA A 41 -0.22 0.54 5.36
N GLU A 42 0.71 -0.02 6.11
CA GLU A 42 2.02 -0.44 5.62
C GLU A 42 2.64 -1.51 6.53
N ILE A 43 3.79 -2.04 6.11
CA ILE A 43 4.69 -2.71 7.05
C ILE A 43 5.95 -1.88 7.23
N THR A 44 6.44 -1.76 8.45
CA THR A 44 7.68 -1.06 8.77
C THR A 44 8.61 -1.98 9.55
N GLY A 45 9.88 -1.58 9.67
CA GLY A 45 10.93 -2.42 10.23
C GLY A 45 11.95 -2.80 9.15
N GLY A 46 12.64 -3.91 9.36
CA GLY A 46 13.64 -4.44 8.45
C GLY A 46 13.57 -5.96 8.41
N HIS A 47 14.42 -6.55 7.58
CA HIS A 47 14.41 -8.00 7.33
C HIS A 47 14.43 -8.81 8.63
N GLY A 48 13.42 -9.67 8.81
CA GLY A 48 13.25 -10.50 9.99
C GLY A 48 12.39 -9.91 11.11
N PHE A 49 11.96 -8.64 10.99
CA PHE A 49 11.24 -7.91 12.03
C PHE A 49 10.27 -6.87 11.46
N PHE A 50 9.65 -7.15 10.32
CA PHE A 50 8.56 -6.33 9.80
C PHE A 50 7.31 -6.45 10.67
N GLU A 51 6.66 -5.32 10.89
CA GLU A 51 5.40 -5.20 11.61
C GLU A 51 4.37 -4.41 10.80
N TYR A 52 3.13 -4.90 10.79
CA TYR A 52 2.02 -4.14 10.22
C TYR A 52 1.71 -2.91 11.05
N GLN A 53 1.67 -1.76 10.39
CA GLN A 53 1.36 -0.47 10.99
C GLN A 53 0.29 0.25 10.20
N TYR A 54 -0.46 1.10 10.89
CA TYR A 54 -1.44 1.96 10.26
C TYR A 54 -1.63 3.26 11.05
N GLY A 55 -2.06 4.31 10.35
CA GLY A 55 -2.29 5.62 10.95
C GLY A 55 -3.25 6.48 10.14
N ASP A 56 -3.65 7.59 10.74
CA ASP A 56 -4.40 8.63 10.03
C ASP A 56 -3.42 9.41 9.14
N ASN A 57 -3.71 9.51 7.84
CA ASN A 57 -2.95 10.34 6.92
C ASN A 57 -3.88 11.02 5.93
N ALA A 58 -4.03 12.34 6.08
CA ALA A 58 -4.89 13.15 5.23
C ALA A 58 -4.34 13.31 3.81
N ASP A 59 -3.00 13.41 3.66
CA ASP A 59 -2.35 13.59 2.37
C ASP A 59 -0.89 13.09 2.40
N PRO A 60 -0.62 11.92 1.77
CA PRO A 60 0.72 11.37 1.65
C PRO A 60 1.72 12.29 0.93
N ALA A 61 1.24 13.19 0.06
CA ALA A 61 2.08 14.10 -0.72
C ALA A 61 2.77 15.19 0.12
N THR A 62 2.37 15.33 1.39
CA THR A 62 3.02 16.25 2.34
C THR A 62 4.37 15.72 2.85
N HIS A 63 4.67 14.43 2.66
CA HIS A 63 5.95 13.85 3.03
C HIS A 63 7.02 14.24 2.01
N GLN A 64 8.21 14.64 2.47
CA GLN A 64 9.31 15.08 1.59
C GLN A 64 9.75 13.99 0.60
N ASP A 65 9.66 12.73 1.00
CA ASP A 65 10.08 11.58 0.19
C ASP A 65 8.95 11.06 -0.72
N PHE A 66 7.80 11.73 -0.78
CA PHE A 66 6.70 11.30 -1.64
C PHE A 66 7.12 11.33 -3.12
N VAL A 67 7.00 10.19 -3.79
CA VAL A 67 7.23 10.06 -5.24
C VAL A 67 5.90 10.20 -5.95
N ARG A 68 4.94 9.32 -5.65
CA ARG A 68 3.61 9.35 -6.25
C ARG A 68 2.58 8.52 -5.49
N ALA A 69 1.32 8.75 -5.82
CA ALA A 69 0.20 7.89 -5.48
C ALA A 69 -0.37 7.24 -6.75
N VAL A 70 -0.28 5.92 -6.84
CA VAL A 70 -0.86 5.10 -7.91
C VAL A 70 -2.32 4.83 -7.57
N ASP A 71 -3.23 5.29 -8.42
CA ASP A 71 -4.65 5.02 -8.28
C ASP A 71 -4.94 3.54 -8.56
N VAL A 72 -5.39 2.77 -7.55
CA VAL A 72 -5.78 1.37 -7.75
C VAL A 72 -7.26 1.29 -8.08
N GLY A 73 -8.11 2.03 -7.38
CA GLY A 73 -9.54 2.12 -7.69
C GLY A 73 -10.44 2.08 -6.45
N GLN A 74 -11.72 1.79 -6.67
CA GLN A 74 -12.71 1.71 -5.59
C GLN A 74 -13.08 0.26 -5.29
N LEU A 75 -13.14 -0.09 -4.01
CA LEU A 75 -13.57 -1.42 -3.58
C LEU A 75 -15.06 -1.64 -3.86
N SER A 76 -15.39 -2.86 -4.29
CA SER A 76 -16.75 -3.28 -4.64
C SER A 76 -17.68 -3.24 -3.42
N SER A 77 -17.20 -3.77 -2.28
CA SER A 77 -17.93 -3.77 -1.01
C SER A 77 -17.76 -2.46 -0.25
N THR A 78 -18.64 -2.24 0.73
CA THR A 78 -18.47 -1.16 1.72
C THR A 78 -17.76 -1.70 2.95
N PHE A 79 -16.90 -0.87 3.55
CA PHE A 79 -16.13 -1.25 4.73
C PHE A 79 -16.30 -0.20 5.81
N THR A 80 -16.33 -0.64 7.06
CA THR A 80 -16.01 0.24 8.18
C THR A 80 -14.48 0.41 8.24
N ARG A 81 -14.01 1.51 8.82
CA ARG A 81 -12.57 1.72 9.08
C ARG A 81 -11.95 0.54 9.86
N ALA A 82 -12.66 0.04 10.87
CA ALA A 82 -12.18 -1.08 11.69
C ALA A 82 -12.10 -2.38 10.90
N SER A 83 -13.10 -2.68 10.06
CA SER A 83 -13.09 -3.91 9.25
C SER A 83 -11.96 -3.90 8.22
N ILE A 84 -11.68 -2.77 7.56
CA ILE A 84 -10.58 -2.75 6.58
C ILE A 84 -9.20 -2.85 7.27
N ILE A 85 -9.03 -2.24 8.45
CA ILE A 85 -7.81 -2.42 9.26
C ILE A 85 -7.63 -3.89 9.63
N GLN A 86 -8.70 -4.56 10.07
CA GLN A 86 -8.68 -5.97 10.44
C GLN A 86 -8.41 -6.89 9.22
N THR A 87 -8.94 -6.53 8.06
CA THR A 87 -8.68 -7.23 6.80
C THR A 87 -7.20 -7.11 6.42
N LEU A 88 -6.62 -5.91 6.47
CA LEU A 88 -5.21 -5.68 6.12
C LEU A 88 -4.24 -6.26 7.15
N SER A 89 -4.59 -6.27 8.45
CA SER A 89 -3.75 -6.91 9.48
C SER A 89 -3.72 -8.44 9.39
N GLY A 90 -4.67 -9.04 8.66
CA GLY A 90 -4.68 -10.47 8.35
C GLY A 90 -3.75 -10.86 7.21
N VAL A 91 -3.16 -9.91 6.48
CA VAL A 91 -2.18 -10.19 5.43
C VAL A 91 -0.90 -10.68 6.09
N HIS A 92 -0.46 -11.89 5.70
CA HIS A 92 0.73 -12.51 6.27
C HIS A 92 1.96 -11.64 6.03
N VAL A 93 2.76 -11.45 7.08
CA VAL A 93 4.09 -10.82 7.01
C VAL A 93 5.11 -11.93 7.16
N ASP A 94 5.81 -12.24 6.06
CA ASP A 94 6.82 -13.30 6.04
C ASP A 94 8.17 -12.70 6.48
N ASN A 95 8.51 -12.89 7.74
CA ASN A 95 9.79 -12.46 8.30
C ASN A 95 10.91 -13.49 8.09
N ASP A 96 10.60 -14.69 7.60
CA ASP A 96 11.59 -15.71 7.33
C ASP A 96 12.17 -15.58 5.91
N ASP A 97 11.42 -14.98 4.99
CA ASP A 97 11.87 -14.64 3.65
C ASP A 97 12.66 -13.31 3.61
N ARG A 98 13.89 -13.37 3.08
CA ARG A 98 14.77 -12.21 2.95
C ARG A 98 14.38 -11.28 1.80
N GLU A 99 13.62 -11.77 0.82
CA GLU A 99 13.13 -10.97 -0.31
C GLU A 99 11.80 -10.28 0.04
N TYR A 100 11.18 -10.64 1.17
CA TYR A 100 9.95 -10.02 1.63
C TYR A 100 10.20 -8.60 2.13
N ILE A 101 9.51 -7.64 1.52
CA ILE A 101 9.56 -6.21 1.84
C ILE A 101 8.16 -5.59 1.73
N CYS A 102 8.05 -4.29 2.02
CA CYS A 102 6.78 -3.55 1.95
C CYS A 102 6.08 -3.64 0.59
N GLN A 103 6.84 -3.73 -0.50
CA GLN A 103 6.33 -3.89 -1.87
C GLN A 103 5.57 -5.22 -2.04
N THR A 104 6.15 -6.31 -1.53
CA THR A 104 5.54 -7.64 -1.53
C THR A 104 4.27 -7.66 -0.66
N TRP A 105 4.31 -7.03 0.51
CA TRP A 105 3.13 -6.91 1.38
C TRP A 105 1.98 -6.15 0.69
N VAL A 106 2.28 -5.03 0.02
CA VAL A 106 1.27 -4.27 -0.76
C VAL A 106 0.66 -5.15 -1.86
N GLN A 107 1.49 -5.90 -2.59
CA GLN A 107 1.01 -6.84 -3.61
C GLN A 107 0.08 -7.91 -2.99
N HIS A 108 0.47 -8.53 -1.88
CA HIS A 108 -0.33 -9.55 -1.21
C HIS A 108 -1.64 -8.99 -0.64
N ALA A 109 -1.63 -7.77 -0.11
CA ALA A 109 -2.83 -7.10 0.39
C ALA A 109 -3.84 -6.85 -0.74
N LEU A 110 -3.39 -6.35 -1.89
CA LEU A 110 -4.25 -6.17 -3.06
C LEU A 110 -4.71 -7.49 -3.66
N GLU A 111 -3.86 -8.52 -3.65
CA GLU A 111 -4.22 -9.85 -4.13
C GLU A 111 -5.30 -10.50 -3.26
N MET A 112 -5.20 -10.37 -1.94
CA MET A 112 -6.23 -10.84 -1.03
C MET A 112 -7.57 -10.13 -1.30
N LEU A 113 -7.58 -8.81 -1.48
CA LEU A 113 -8.81 -8.06 -1.85
C LEU A 113 -9.37 -8.50 -3.21
N LYS A 114 -8.51 -8.88 -4.17
CA LYS A 114 -8.93 -9.47 -5.45
C LYS A 114 -9.59 -10.83 -5.22
N ILE A 115 -8.98 -11.71 -4.44
CA ILE A 115 -9.47 -13.06 -4.15
C ILE A 115 -10.82 -13.02 -3.41
N THR A 116 -11.03 -12.05 -2.51
CA THR A 116 -12.32 -11.85 -1.83
C THR A 116 -13.40 -11.22 -2.71
N GLY A 117 -13.03 -10.76 -3.92
CA GLY A 117 -13.93 -10.09 -4.86
C GLY A 117 -14.16 -8.60 -4.56
N ASP A 118 -13.42 -8.04 -3.61
CA ASP A 118 -13.50 -6.62 -3.25
C ASP A 118 -12.75 -5.71 -4.23
N LEU A 119 -11.74 -6.25 -4.92
CA LEU A 119 -10.99 -5.59 -5.98
C LEU A 119 -11.13 -6.35 -7.30
N SER A 120 -11.29 -5.65 -8.41
CA SER A 120 -11.32 -6.30 -9.72
C SER A 120 -9.92 -6.77 -10.14
N GLU A 121 -9.83 -7.85 -10.91
CA GLU A 121 -8.55 -8.33 -11.46
C GLU A 121 -7.85 -7.24 -12.28
N LYS A 122 -8.61 -6.48 -13.08
CA LYS A 122 -8.09 -5.37 -13.88
C LYS A 122 -7.48 -4.26 -13.01
N ASP A 123 -8.12 -3.91 -11.90
CA ASP A 123 -7.60 -2.88 -10.99
C ASP A 123 -6.38 -3.36 -10.21
N TYR A 124 -6.37 -4.64 -9.82
CA TYR A 124 -5.20 -5.29 -9.24
C TYR A 124 -4.00 -5.23 -10.18
N GLU A 125 -4.12 -5.74 -11.41
CA GLU A 125 -3.03 -5.81 -12.38
C GLU A 125 -2.51 -4.41 -12.73
N ARG A 126 -3.42 -3.46 -12.97
CA ARG A 126 -3.06 -2.07 -13.25
C ARG A 126 -2.35 -1.42 -12.07
N GLY A 127 -2.86 -1.59 -10.85
CA GLY A 127 -2.28 -1.02 -9.65
C GLY A 127 -0.87 -1.55 -9.37
N VAL A 128 -0.70 -2.87 -9.40
CA VAL A 128 0.61 -3.52 -9.20
C VAL A 128 1.58 -3.15 -10.33
N GLY A 129 1.15 -3.17 -11.59
CA GLY A 129 1.99 -2.77 -12.72
C GLY A 129 2.49 -1.34 -12.60
N GLN A 130 1.59 -0.40 -12.28
CA GLN A 130 1.97 1.01 -12.09
C GLN A 130 2.85 1.23 -10.84
N MET A 131 2.70 0.41 -9.80
CA MET A 131 3.62 0.40 -8.66
C MET A 131 5.02 -0.06 -9.09
N VAL A 132 5.13 -1.12 -9.90
CA VAL A 132 6.42 -1.59 -10.42
C VAL A 132 7.08 -0.54 -11.30
N ASP A 133 6.32 0.10 -12.20
CA ASP A 133 6.82 1.21 -13.02
C ASP A 133 7.34 2.35 -12.12
N ALA A 134 6.55 2.72 -11.12
CA ALA A 134 6.91 3.74 -10.14
C ALA A 134 8.15 3.37 -9.32
N ILE A 135 8.41 2.09 -9.06
CA ILE A 135 9.60 1.65 -8.34
C ILE A 135 10.82 1.65 -9.27
N ALA A 136 10.64 1.28 -10.53
CA ALA A 136 11.70 1.26 -11.55
C ALA A 136 12.20 2.66 -11.94
N GLU A 137 11.39 3.71 -11.77
CA GLU A 137 11.77 5.12 -11.94
C GLU A 137 12.73 5.64 -10.83
N ALA A 138 13.48 4.76 -10.15
CA ALA A 138 14.43 5.10 -9.09
C ALA A 138 15.65 5.85 -9.65
N GLU A 139 15.97 7.01 -9.09
CA GLU A 139 16.96 7.94 -9.67
C GLU A 139 18.41 7.48 -9.44
N ASP A 140 18.69 6.74 -8.37
CA ASP A 140 20.04 6.27 -8.06
C ASP A 140 20.40 4.95 -8.76
N LEU A 141 19.54 4.41 -9.63
CA LEU A 141 19.92 3.32 -10.55
C LEU A 141 21.11 3.78 -11.40
N GLU A 142 22.31 3.26 -11.10
CA GLU A 142 23.58 3.67 -11.72
C GLU A 142 23.48 3.88 -13.25
N GLU A 143 24.08 4.98 -13.73
CA GLU A 143 24.35 5.29 -15.16
C GLU A 143 25.07 4.14 -15.90
#